data_AF-A0A094XD90-F1
#
_entry.id   AF-A0A094XD90-F1
#
_cell.length_a   1.000
_cell.length_b   1.000
_cell.length_c   1.000
_cell.angle_alpha   90.00
_cell.angle_beta   90.00
_cell.angle_gamma   90.00
#
_symmetry.space_group_name_H-M   'P 1'
#
loop_
_entity.id
_entity.type
_entity.pdbx_description
1 polymer ?
#
loop_
_entity_poly.entity_id
_entity_poly.type
_entity_poly.pdbx_seq_one_letter_code
_entity_poly.pdbx_strand_id
1 'polypeptide(L)'
;MENKKDKITIGIMSIVTILSLILSSVLYFEQVSNEAMREREELLIEVVKHLYSKENTTTNVHQISQIRALKSKAGVYPFNYDVVIDMKNRDQIIFSWEDKSKTKVIRTNLD
;
A
#
# COMPACT_ATOMS: atom_id res chain seq x y z
N MET A 1 6.27 20.58 -51.50
CA MET A 1 5.05 19.77 -51.36
C MET A 1 5.35 18.66 -50.38
N GLU A 2 4.78 18.70 -49.17
CA GLU A 2 4.88 17.54 -48.26
C GLU A 2 4.30 16.31 -48.96
N ASN A 3 5.04 15.20 -48.95
CA ASN A 3 4.65 13.99 -49.63
C ASN A 3 3.42 13.43 -48.91
N LYS A 4 2.34 13.14 -49.64
CA LYS A 4 1.07 12.64 -49.05
C LYS A 4 1.28 11.37 -48.22
N LYS A 5 2.32 10.59 -48.56
CA LYS A 5 2.77 9.41 -47.81
C LYS A 5 3.34 9.77 -46.43
N ASP A 6 4.11 10.85 -46.33
CA ASP A 6 4.72 11.28 -45.05
C ASP A 6 3.65 11.70 -44.05
N LYS A 7 2.59 12.39 -44.51
CA LYS A 7 1.45 12.76 -43.66
C LYS A 7 0.71 11.56 -43.10
N ILE A 8 0.54 10.52 -43.91
CA ILE A 8 -0.11 9.26 -43.48
C ILE A 8 0.80 8.53 -42.48
N THR A 9 2.10 8.44 -42.75
CA THR A 9 3.07 7.84 -41.82
C THR A 9 3.11 8.57 -40.48
N ILE A 10 3.12 9.91 -40.48
CA ILE A 10 3.07 10.72 -39.26
C ILE A 10 1.76 10.49 -38.49
N GLY A 11 0.63 10.41 -39.19
CA GLY A 11 -0.67 10.13 -38.58
C GLY A 11 -0.68 8.75 -37.90
N ILE A 12 -0.18 7.72 -38.57
CA ILE A 12 -0.09 6.35 -38.02
C ILE A 12 0.85 6.33 -36.81
N MET A 13 2.03 6.94 -36.91
CA MET A 13 2.98 7.03 -35.79
C MET A 13 2.37 7.73 -34.58
N SER A 14 1.64 8.83 -34.80
CA SER A 14 0.97 9.56 -33.72
C SER A 14 -0.06 8.69 -32.99
N ILE A 15 -0.84 7.91 -33.74
CA ILE A 15 -1.82 6.97 -33.16
C ILE A 15 -1.11 5.89 -32.36
N VAL A 16 -0.05 5.30 -32.90
CA VAL A 16 0.75 4.28 -32.20
C VAL A 16 1.36 4.84 -30.92
N THR A 17 1.89 6.06 -30.95
CA THR A 17 2.45 6.72 -29.75
C THR A 17 1.37 6.95 -28.69
N ILE A 18 0.19 7.44 -29.09
CA ILE A 18 -0.93 7.65 -28.15
C ILE A 18 -1.35 6.31 -27.52
N LEU A 19 -1.51 5.26 -28.33
CA LEU A 19 -1.84 3.92 -27.83
C LEU A 19 -0.78 3.37 -26.88
N SER A 20 0.50 3.59 -27.19
CA SER A 20 1.62 3.19 -26.32
C SER A 20 1.57 3.92 -24.98
N LEU A 21 1.30 5.23 -24.96
CA LEU A 21 1.19 6.00 -23.73
C LEU A 21 0.02 5.54 -22.86
N ILE A 22 -1.12 5.23 -23.48
CA ILE A 22 -2.28 4.67 -22.78
C ILE A 22 -1.91 3.32 -22.16
N LEU A 23 -1.31 2.42 -22.94
CA LEU A 23 -0.92 1.09 -22.46
C LEU A 23 0.10 1.17 -21.32
N SER A 24 1.13 2.02 -21.44
CA SER A 24 2.11 2.24 -20.38
C SER A 24 1.46 2.78 -19.11
N SER A 25 0.48 3.68 -19.24
CA SER A 25 -0.26 4.21 -18.09
C SER A 25 -1.05 3.11 -17.38
N VAL A 26 -1.76 2.26 -18.13
CA VAL A 26 -2.53 1.14 -17.56
C VAL A 26 -1.59 0.18 -16.81
N LEU A 27 -0.49 -0.24 -17.43
CA LEU A 27 0.48 -1.13 -16.80
C LEU A 27 1.10 -0.52 -15.53
N TYR A 28 1.40 0.78 -15.56
CA TYR A 28 1.90 1.49 -14.39
C TYR A 28 0.88 1.50 -13.24
N PHE A 29 -0.40 1.78 -13.53
CA PHE A 29 -1.45 1.75 -12.52
C PHE A 29 -1.66 0.35 -11.94
N GLU A 30 -1.65 -0.69 -12.77
CA GLU A 30 -1.74 -2.08 -12.30
C GLU A 30 -0.55 -2.43 -11.39
N GLN A 31 0.68 -2.09 -11.79
CA GLN A 31 1.86 -2.35 -10.99
C GLN A 31 1.80 -1.64 -9.63
N VAL A 32 1.47 -0.35 -9.60
CA VAL A 32 1.32 0.42 -8.35
C VAL A 32 0.22 -0.16 -7.47
N SER A 33 -0.90 -0.60 -8.06
CA SER A 33 -2.00 -1.20 -7.30
C SER A 33 -1.61 -2.53 -6.66
N ASN A 34 -0.88 -3.38 -7.40
CA ASN A 34 -0.41 -4.67 -6.93
C ASN A 34 0.65 -4.51 -5.84
N GLU A 35 1.54 -3.52 -5.99
CA GLU A 35 2.57 -3.24 -4.99
C GLU A 35 1.98 -2.69 -3.69
N ALA A 36 0.98 -1.79 -3.79
CA ALA A 36 0.23 -1.31 -2.62
C ALA A 36 -0.54 -2.43 -1.90
N MET A 37 -1.04 -3.43 -2.63
CA MET A 37 -1.69 -4.59 -2.05
C MET A 37 -0.69 -5.50 -1.32
N ARG A 38 0.47 -5.77 -1.95
CA ARG A 38 1.56 -6.53 -1.33
C ARG A 38 2.09 -5.85 -0.06
N GLU A 39 2.31 -4.54 -0.10
CA GLU A 39 2.78 -3.77 1.06
C GLU A 39 1.81 -3.88 2.25
N ARG A 40 0.51 -3.82 1.99
CA ARG A 40 -0.54 -3.98 3.00
C ARG A 40 -0.50 -5.38 3.62
N GLU A 41 -0.35 -6.42 2.80
CA GLU A 41 -0.26 -7.81 3.28
C GLU A 41 0.97 -8.02 4.14
N GLU A 42 2.14 -7.52 3.72
CA GLU A 42 3.38 -7.60 4.50
C GLU A 42 3.23 -6.97 5.89
N LEU A 43 2.58 -5.81 5.98
CA LEU A 43 2.37 -5.12 7.25
C LEU A 43 1.44 -5.90 8.19
N LEU A 44 0.36 -6.48 7.66
CA LEU A 44 -0.52 -7.34 8.44
C LEU A 44 0.21 -8.59 8.93
N ILE A 45 1.02 -9.21 8.08
CA ILE A 45 1.83 -10.37 8.45
C ILE A 45 2.83 -10.01 9.55
N GLU A 46 3.50 -8.85 9.44
CA GLU A 46 4.48 -8.41 10.43
C GLU A 46 3.83 -8.15 11.79
N VAL A 47 2.68 -7.49 11.82
CA VAL A 47 1.93 -7.29 13.07
C VAL A 47 1.47 -8.61 13.66
N VAL A 48 0.97 -9.53 12.84
CA VAL A 48 0.60 -10.87 13.31
C VAL A 48 1.82 -11.58 13.91
N LYS A 49 2.97 -11.59 13.23
CA LYS A 49 4.21 -12.15 13.79
C LYS A 49 4.58 -11.50 15.11
N HIS A 50 4.49 -10.18 15.20
CA HIS A 50 4.81 -9.43 16.42
C HIS A 50 3.86 -9.79 17.58
N LEU A 51 2.57 -9.99 17.32
CA LEU A 51 1.58 -10.43 18.32
C LEU A 51 1.83 -11.85 18.82
N TYR A 52 2.25 -12.76 17.93
CA TYR A 52 2.55 -14.15 18.27
C TYR A 52 3.99 -14.38 18.73
N SER A 53 4.85 -13.34 18.66
CA SER A 53 6.23 -13.43 19.13
C SER A 53 6.28 -13.57 20.65
N LYS A 54 7.21 -14.38 21.15
CA LYS A 54 7.37 -14.66 22.58
C LYS A 54 7.76 -13.43 23.42
N GLU A 55 8.21 -12.34 22.80
CA GLU A 55 8.54 -11.09 23.48
C GLU A 55 7.31 -10.26 23.85
N ASN A 56 6.14 -10.55 23.25
CA ASN A 56 4.94 -9.74 23.38
C ASN A 56 3.91 -10.37 24.33
N THR A 57 4.33 -10.66 25.57
CA THR A 57 3.51 -11.30 26.61
C THR A 57 2.28 -10.50 27.08
N THR A 58 2.12 -9.24 26.66
CA THR A 58 1.01 -8.37 27.09
C THR A 58 -0.26 -8.45 26.25
N THR A 59 -0.20 -8.95 25.00
CA THR A 59 -1.37 -8.90 24.11
C THR A 59 -2.05 -10.27 24.06
N ASN A 60 -3.15 -10.43 24.80
CA ASN A 60 -3.95 -11.64 24.72
C ASN A 60 -4.69 -11.68 23.38
N VAL A 61 -4.18 -12.49 22.45
CA VAL A 61 -4.72 -12.64 21.10
C VAL A 61 -6.21 -13.00 21.11
N HIS A 62 -6.73 -13.68 22.15
CA HIS A 62 -8.15 -14.03 22.27
C HIS A 62 -9.07 -12.83 22.57
N GLN A 63 -8.49 -11.70 22.97
CA GLN A 63 -9.20 -10.44 23.18
C GLN A 63 -9.23 -9.56 21.93
N ILE A 64 -8.53 -9.94 20.86
CA ILE A 64 -8.58 -9.22 19.59
C ILE A 64 -9.93 -9.48 18.93
N SER A 65 -10.63 -8.41 18.54
CA SER A 65 -11.86 -8.47 17.76
C SER A 65 -11.56 -8.34 16.28
N GLN A 66 -10.70 -7.39 15.90
CA GLN A 66 -10.40 -7.10 14.50
C GLN A 66 -8.98 -6.53 14.35
N ILE A 67 -8.33 -6.85 13.23
CA ILE A 67 -7.07 -6.24 12.79
C ILE A 67 -7.31 -5.60 11.43
N ARG A 68 -6.95 -4.33 11.28
CA ARG A 68 -7.23 -3.55 10.06
C ARG A 68 -6.09 -2.58 9.76
N ALA A 69 -5.59 -2.64 8.54
CA ALA A 69 -4.65 -1.65 8.01
C ALA A 69 -5.42 -0.41 7.53
N LEU A 70 -5.16 0.73 8.13
CA LEU A 70 -5.61 2.05 7.72
C LEU A 70 -4.54 2.68 6.84
N LYS A 71 -4.99 3.29 5.74
CA LYS A 71 -4.14 4.12 4.90
C LYS A 71 -4.01 5.49 5.56
N SER A 72 -2.83 5.86 6.02
CA SER A 72 -2.61 7.17 6.63
C SER A 72 -2.82 8.26 5.58
N LYS A 73 -3.63 9.27 5.91
CA LYS A 73 -3.99 10.35 4.99
C LYS A 73 -2.86 11.40 4.93
N ALA A 74 -1.77 11.08 4.24
CA ALA A 74 -0.87 12.09 3.66
C ALA A 74 0.10 11.44 2.66
N GLY A 75 0.03 11.83 1.38
CA GLY A 75 1.14 11.65 0.43
C GLY A 75 0.86 10.83 -0.83
N VAL A 76 1.74 11.05 -1.81
CA VAL A 76 1.93 10.23 -3.02
C VAL A 76 2.65 8.94 -2.62
N TYR A 77 2.29 7.81 -3.25
CA TYR A 77 2.87 6.48 -3.04
C TYR A 77 4.41 6.49 -2.80
N PRO A 78 4.96 5.63 -1.92
CA PRO A 78 4.29 4.64 -1.06
C PRO A 78 3.58 5.28 0.15
N PHE A 79 2.42 4.73 0.50
CA PHE A 79 1.61 5.25 1.60
C PHE A 79 2.17 4.79 2.95
N ASN A 80 2.13 5.68 3.95
CA ASN A 80 2.27 5.25 5.34
C ASN A 80 0.98 4.49 5.72
N TYR A 81 1.10 3.23 6.12
CA TYR A 81 -0.03 2.43 6.59
C TYR A 81 0.07 2.29 8.11
N ASP A 82 -1.03 2.51 8.80
CA ASP A 82 -1.16 2.24 10.22
C ASP A 82 -1.97 0.96 10.41
N VAL A 83 -1.51 0.01 11.22
CA VAL A 83 -2.29 -1.18 11.55
C VAL A 83 -2.95 -0.96 12.89
N VAL A 84 -4.28 -0.94 12.89
CA VAL A 84 -5.09 -0.80 14.09
C VAL A 84 -5.64 -2.16 14.49
N ILE A 85 -5.49 -2.49 15.77
CA ILE A 85 -6.06 -3.66 16.40
C ILE A 85 -7.15 -3.19 17.35
N ASP A 86 -8.38 -3.60 17.06
CA ASP A 86 -9.54 -3.36 17.90
C ASP A 86 -9.68 -4.53 18.88
N MET A 87 -9.64 -4.22 20.18
CA MET A 87 -9.82 -5.19 21.25
C MET A 87 -11.31 -5.29 21.66
N LYS A 88 -11.73 -6.42 22.21
CA LYS A 88 -13.12 -6.66 22.66
C LYS A 88 -13.59 -5.71 23.77
N ASN A 89 -12.65 -5.15 24.55
CA ASN A 89 -12.92 -4.17 25.59
C ASN A 89 -13.04 -2.73 25.08
N ARG A 90 -13.01 -2.53 23.74
CA ARG A 90 -13.02 -1.23 23.03
C ARG A 90 -11.67 -0.49 23.03
N ASP A 91 -10.63 -1.05 23.63
CA ASP A 91 -9.28 -0.49 23.52
C ASP A 91 -8.76 -0.64 22.09
N GLN A 92 -7.93 0.31 21.67
CA GLN A 92 -7.25 0.26 20.38
C GLN A 92 -5.74 0.26 20.55
N ILE A 93 -5.10 -0.68 19.84
CA ILE A 93 -3.65 -0.72 19.70
C ILE A 93 -3.33 -0.29 18.28
N ILE A 94 -2.62 0.83 18.14
CA ILE A 94 -2.16 1.31 16.84
C ILE A 94 -0.69 0.97 16.69
N PHE A 95 -0.37 0.33 15.58
CA PHE A 95 0.98 0.10 15.09
C PHE A 95 1.24 1.02 13.90
N SER A 96 2.15 1.98 14.10
CA SER A 96 2.61 2.89 13.06
C SER A 96 4.10 2.68 12.79
N TRP A 97 4.50 2.88 11.54
CA TRP A 97 5.90 2.80 11.11
C TRP A 97 6.39 4.17 10.69
N GLU A 98 7.55 4.56 11.22
CA GLU A 98 8.17 5.86 10.96
C GLU A 98 9.12 5.83 9.74
N ASP A 99 9.52 4.63 9.29
CA ASP A 99 10.48 4.42 8.19
C ASP A 99 9.96 3.39 7.17
N LYS A 100 10.29 3.59 5.88
CA LYS A 100 10.05 2.66 4.77
C LYS A 100 10.62 1.27 5.03
N SER A 101 11.69 1.18 5.83
CA SER A 101 12.29 -0.09 6.25
C SER A 101 11.45 -0.87 7.28
N LYS A 102 10.34 -0.30 7.77
CA LYS A 102 9.40 -0.92 8.71
C LYS A 102 10.05 -1.41 10.02
N THR A 103 11.20 -0.87 10.40
CA THR A 103 12.04 -1.35 11.53
C THR A 103 11.57 -0.93 12.91
N LYS A 104 10.73 0.12 13.02
CA LYS A 104 10.32 0.67 14.32
C LYS A 104 8.80 0.74 14.40
N VAL A 105 8.24 -0.21 15.15
CA VAL A 105 6.81 -0.33 15.43
C VAL A 105 6.50 0.52 16.66
N ILE A 106 5.77 1.63 16.49
CA ILE A 106 5.28 2.43 17.62
C ILE A 106 3.93 1.88 18.04
N ARG A 107 3.83 1.42 19.28
CA ARG A 107 2.58 1.02 19.92
C ARG A 107 1.97 2.23 20.62
N THR A 108 0.81 2.68 20.16
CA THR A 108 -0.01 3.66 20.89
C THR A 108 -1.25 2.95 21.40
N ASN A 109 -1.42 2.93 22.72
CA ASN A 109 -2.70 2.57 23.33
C ASN A 109 -3.52 3.87 23.40
N LEU A 110 -4.71 3.88 22.82
CA LEU A 110 -5.69 4.93 23.06
C LEU A 110 -6.65 4.40 24.14
N ASP A 111 -6.62 5.06 25.31
CA ASP A 111 -7.60 4.87 26.39
C ASP A 111 -8.96 5.52 26.04
#